data_AF-A0A227J1Y6-F1
#
_entry.id   AF-A0A227J1Y6-F1
#
_cell.length_a   1.000
_cell.length_b   1.000
_cell.length_c   1.000
_cell.angle_alpha   90.00
_cell.angle_beta   90.00
_cell.angle_gamma   90.00
#
_symmetry.space_group_name_H-M   'P 1'
#
loop_
_entity.id
_entity.type
_entity.pdbx_description
1 polymer ?
#
loop_
_entity_poly.entity_id
_entity_poly.type
_entity_poly.pdbx_seq_one_letter_code
_entity_poly.pdbx_strand_id
1 'polypeptide(L)'
;MINDMGIKVVETAPDADDLALNDDTNITDEDAAEAAAAALSSVESEIGRTTDPVRMYMREMGTVELLTREGEIDIAKRIEEGINQVQSSVA
;
A
#
# COMPACT_ATOMS: atom_id res chain seq x y z
N MET A 1 -12.22 -8.69 1.62
CA MET A 1 -12.69 -8.42 0.24
C MET A 1 -13.52 -9.58 -0.30
N ILE A 2 -12.95 -10.76 -0.57
CA ILE A 2 -13.74 -11.88 -1.12
C ILE A 2 -14.73 -12.48 -0.09
N ASN A 3 -14.34 -12.53 1.18
CA ASN A 3 -15.24 -12.95 2.27
C ASN A 3 -16.37 -11.93 2.52
N ASP A 4 -16.15 -10.65 2.19
CA ASP A 4 -17.16 -9.58 2.37
C ASP A 4 -18.26 -9.68 1.30
N MET A 5 -17.98 -10.36 0.18
CA MET A 5 -18.96 -10.70 -0.85
C MET A 5 -19.76 -11.98 -0.52
N GLY A 6 -19.59 -12.53 0.70
CA GLY A 6 -20.21 -13.80 1.09
C GLY A 6 -19.59 -15.04 0.43
N ILE A 7 -18.47 -14.90 -0.29
CA ILE A 7 -17.77 -16.00 -0.94
C ILE A 7 -16.75 -16.59 0.04
N LYS A 8 -16.97 -17.84 0.46
CA LYS A 8 -16.07 -18.56 1.37
C LYS A 8 -14.84 -19.07 0.62
N VAL A 9 -13.65 -18.65 1.04
CA VAL A 9 -12.38 -19.20 0.55
C VAL A 9 -12.08 -20.50 1.29
N VAL A 10 -11.88 -21.58 0.55
CA VAL A 10 -11.60 -22.93 1.07
C VAL A 10 -10.38 -23.51 0.33
N GLU A 11 -9.53 -24.23 1.07
CA GLU A 11 -8.30 -24.84 0.53
C GLU A 11 -8.59 -26.07 -0.34
N THR A 12 -9.66 -26.81 -0.03
CA THR A 12 -10.11 -27.99 -0.78
C THR A 12 -11.55 -27.75 -1.24
N ALA A 13 -11.86 -28.21 -2.46
CA ALA A 13 -13.21 -28.12 -2.99
C ALA A 13 -14.19 -28.90 -2.09
N PRO A 14 -15.26 -28.26 -1.59
CA PRO A 14 -16.27 -28.90 -0.76
C PRO A 14 -17.09 -29.90 -1.56
N ASP A 15 -17.53 -30.97 -0.90
CA ASP A 15 -18.41 -31.96 -1.48
C ASP A 15 -19.84 -31.39 -1.62
N ALA A 16 -20.68 -32.04 -2.44
CA ALA A 16 -22.03 -31.55 -2.73
C ALA A 16 -22.91 -31.40 -1.47
N ASP A 17 -22.70 -32.29 -0.49
CA ASP A 17 -23.41 -32.25 0.80
C ASP A 17 -22.95 -31.07 1.66
N ASP A 18 -21.66 -30.73 1.60
CA ASP A 18 -21.11 -29.56 2.30
C ASP A 18 -21.61 -28.25 1.67
N LEU A 19 -21.80 -28.18 0.35
CA LEU A 19 -22.40 -27.01 -0.29
C LEU A 19 -23.84 -26.79 0.19
N ALA A 20 -24.63 -27.86 0.23
CA ALA A 20 -26.05 -27.80 0.59
C ALA A 20 -26.29 -27.41 2.07
N LEU A 21 -25.35 -27.73 2.95
CA LEU A 21 -25.41 -27.41 4.38
C LEU A 21 -24.93 -25.98 4.71
N ASN A 22 -24.20 -25.33 3.81
CA ASN A 22 -23.60 -24.00 4.01
C ASN A 22 -24.37 -22.87 3.29
N ASP A 23 -25.62 -23.10 2.87
CA ASP A 23 -26.48 -22.13 2.14
C ASP A 23 -26.98 -20.93 3.00
N ASP A 24 -26.39 -20.71 4.18
CA ASP A 24 -26.63 -19.54 5.03
C ASP A 24 -25.78 -18.33 4.61
N THR A 25 -25.63 -18.10 3.30
CA THR A 25 -25.05 -16.85 2.79
C THR A 25 -26.13 -15.77 2.72
N ASN A 26 -26.39 -15.14 3.87
CA ASN A 26 -27.11 -13.87 3.94
C ASN A 26 -26.32 -12.78 3.19
N ILE A 27 -26.55 -12.67 1.88
CA ILE A 27 -26.25 -11.44 1.12
C ILE A 27 -27.36 -10.45 1.50
N THR A 28 -27.19 -9.73 2.60
CA THR A 28 -28.19 -8.72 3.04
C THR A 28 -27.79 -7.29 2.70
N ASP A 29 -26.61 -7.07 2.11
CA ASP A 29 -26.09 -5.73 1.85
C ASP A 29 -25.49 -5.64 0.44
N GLU A 30 -26.36 -5.34 -0.53
CA GLU A 30 -26.00 -5.17 -1.94
C GLU A 30 -25.01 -4.01 -2.14
N ASP A 31 -25.08 -2.96 -1.31
CA ASP A 31 -24.14 -1.84 -1.31
C ASP A 31 -22.73 -2.28 -0.87
N ALA A 32 -22.64 -3.17 0.13
CA ALA A 32 -21.36 -3.72 0.57
C ALA A 32 -20.72 -4.63 -0.50
N ALA A 33 -21.53 -5.38 -1.25
CA ALA A 33 -21.06 -6.24 -2.34
C ALA A 33 -20.52 -5.42 -3.53
N GLU A 34 -21.20 -4.33 -3.90
CA GLU A 34 -20.74 -3.41 -4.95
C GLU A 34 -19.42 -2.72 -4.57
N ALA A 35 -19.30 -2.25 -3.32
CA ALA A 35 -18.08 -1.63 -2.80
C ALA A 35 -16.89 -2.62 -2.79
N ALA A 36 -17.12 -3.89 -2.42
CA ALA A 36 -16.08 -4.91 -2.46
C ALA A 36 -15.61 -5.23 -3.89
N ALA A 37 -16.53 -5.33 -4.84
CA ALA A 37 -16.21 -5.57 -6.25
C ALA A 37 -15.38 -4.42 -6.86
N ALA A 38 -15.74 -3.17 -6.55
CA ALA A 38 -14.97 -1.99 -6.96
C ALA A 38 -13.56 -2.01 -6.36
N ALA A 39 -13.42 -2.38 -5.08
CA ALA A 39 -12.12 -2.51 -4.43
C ALA A 39 -11.23 -3.58 -5.09
N LEU A 40 -11.78 -4.76 -5.41
CA LEU A 40 -11.05 -5.82 -6.13
C LEU A 40 -10.54 -5.36 -7.51
N SER A 41 -11.38 -4.66 -8.27
CA SER A 41 -11.01 -4.09 -9.59
C SER A 41 -9.85 -3.09 -9.48
N SER A 42 -9.86 -2.24 -8.46
CA SER A 42 -8.75 -1.31 -8.20
C SER A 42 -7.45 -2.01 -7.81
N VAL A 43 -7.53 -3.14 -7.10
CA VAL A 43 -6.35 -3.93 -6.68
C VAL A 43 -5.68 -4.60 -7.88
N GLU A 44 -6.44 -5.09 -8.86
CA GLU A 44 -5.88 -5.69 -10.09
C GLU A 44 -5.18 -4.64 -10.97
N SER A 45 -5.62 -3.38 -10.88
CA SER A 45 -5.06 -2.26 -11.63
C SER A 45 -3.70 -1.77 -11.10
N GLU A 46 -3.42 -1.95 -9.79
CA GLU A 46 -2.15 -1.54 -9.15
C GLU A 46 -1.24 -2.73 -8.84
N ILE A 47 -0.57 -3.25 -9.88
CA ILE A 47 0.51 -4.22 -9.70
C ILE A 47 1.63 -3.57 -8.86
N GLY A 48 1.79 -4.04 -7.61
CA GLY A 48 2.79 -3.54 -6.67
C GLY A 48 2.26 -2.70 -5.51
N ARG A 49 0.93 -2.58 -5.36
CA ARG A 49 0.31 -2.11 -4.12
C ARG A 49 0.62 -3.09 -2.98
N THR A 50 1.04 -2.58 -1.84
CA THR A 50 1.34 -3.37 -0.65
C THR A 50 0.82 -2.63 0.57
N THR A 51 0.29 -3.38 1.53
CA THR A 51 -0.10 -2.87 2.85
C THR A 51 1.02 -3.03 3.88
N ASP A 52 2.16 -3.60 3.50
CA ASP A 52 3.31 -3.79 4.38
C ASP A 52 4.08 -2.47 4.52
N PRO A 53 4.17 -1.89 5.74
CA PRO A 53 4.86 -0.62 5.97
C PRO A 53 6.35 -0.65 5.58
N VAL A 54 7.01 -1.80 5.76
CA VAL A 54 8.42 -1.97 5.40
C VAL A 54 8.58 -1.95 3.88
N ARG A 55 7.70 -2.64 3.17
CA ARG A 55 7.73 -2.66 1.70
C ARG A 55 7.37 -1.29 1.11
N MET A 56 6.46 -0.55 1.74
CA MET A 56 6.19 0.85 1.41
C MET A 56 7.45 1.71 1.56
N TYR A 57 8.11 1.63 2.71
CA TYR A 57 9.33 2.39 2.98
C TYR A 57 10.47 2.06 2.01
N MET A 58 10.72 0.78 1.73
CA MET A 58 11.75 0.37 0.77
C MET A 58 11.47 0.86 -0.66
N ARG A 59 10.20 0.84 -1.07
CA ARG A 59 9.78 1.36 -2.37
C ARG A 59 10.04 2.86 -2.46
N GLU A 60 9.66 3.62 -1.44
CA GLU A 60 9.83 5.07 -1.39
C GLU A 60 11.31 5.46 -1.29
N MET A 61 12.08 4.83 -0.41
CA MET A 61 13.54 5.01 -0.33
C MET A 61 14.23 4.74 -1.68
N GLY A 62 13.81 3.69 -2.38
CA GLY A 62 14.41 3.31 -3.67
C GLY A 62 14.15 4.31 -4.80
N THR A 63 13.23 5.26 -4.62
CA THR A 63 13.03 6.36 -5.58
C THR A 63 14.11 7.44 -5.51
N VAL A 64 14.85 7.49 -4.40
CA VAL A 64 15.92 8.47 -4.19
C VAL A 64 17.24 7.84 -4.62
N GLU A 65 17.90 8.45 -5.59
CA GLU A 65 19.21 7.99 -6.06
C GLU A 65 20.29 8.16 -5.00
N LEU A 66 21.30 7.29 -5.04
CA LEU A 66 22.45 7.40 -4.15
C LEU A 66 23.29 8.62 -4.53
N LEU A 67 23.82 9.30 -3.51
CA LEU A 67 24.73 10.43 -3.70
C LEU A 67 26.11 9.96 -4.15
N THR A 68 26.74 10.77 -4.99
CA THR A 68 28.18 10.68 -5.24
C THR A 68 28.93 11.46 -4.16
N ARG A 69 30.20 11.15 -3.96
CA ARG A 69 31.08 11.89 -3.03
C ARG A 69 31.06 13.40 -3.29
N GLU A 70 31.02 13.81 -4.55
CA GLU A 70 30.95 15.22 -4.94
C GLU A 70 29.59 15.82 -4.57
N GLY A 71 28.49 15.10 -4.81
CA GLY A 71 27.15 15.53 -4.41
C GLY A 71 26.99 15.70 -2.90
N GLU A 72 27.61 14.83 -2.10
CA GLU A 72 27.65 14.98 -0.64
C GLU A 72 28.36 16.27 -0.21
N ILE A 73 29.50 16.60 -0.85
CA ILE A 73 30.26 17.82 -0.56
C ILE A 73 29.44 19.08 -0.91
N ASP A 74 28.73 19.05 -2.04
CA ASP A 74 27.92 20.20 -2.46
C ASP A 74 26.71 20.42 -1.55
N ILE A 75 26.08 19.34 -1.08
CA ILE A 75 25.02 19.42 -0.06
C ILE A 75 25.58 20.02 1.24
N ALA A 76 26.77 19.59 1.67
CA ALA A 76 27.41 20.12 2.87
C ALA A 76 27.66 21.64 2.77
N LYS A 77 28.23 22.11 1.66
CA LYS A 77 28.45 23.54 1.41
C LYS A 77 27.16 24.34 1.45
N ARG A 78 26.08 23.83 0.84
CA ARG A 78 24.76 24.49 0.85
C ARG A 78 24.18 24.60 2.25
N ILE A 79 24.37 23.57 3.08
CA ILE A 79 23.94 23.59 4.49
C ILE A 79 24.74 24.65 5.27
N GLU A 80 26.06 24.70 5.11
CA GLU A 80 26.92 25.70 5.77
C GLU A 80 26.57 27.13 5.35
N GLU A 81 26.34 27.36 4.05
CA GLU A 81 25.92 28.65 3.52
C GLU A 81 24.57 29.08 4.12
N GLY A 82 23.59 28.17 4.18
CA GLY A 82 22.30 28.44 4.81
C GLY A 82 22.42 28.80 6.29
N ILE A 83 23.28 28.10 7.03
CA ILE A 83 23.55 28.40 8.45
C ILE A 83 24.20 29.79 8.58
N ASN A 84 25.21 30.10 7.76
CA ASN A 84 25.87 31.41 7.77
C ASN A 84 24.89 32.54 7.41
N GLN A 85 23.99 32.32 6.45
CA GLN A 85 22.98 33.29 6.07
C GLN A 85 22.05 33.59 7.26
N VAL A 86 21.57 32.55 7.95
CA VAL A 86 20.75 32.71 9.15
C VAL A 86 21.51 33.47 10.25
N GLN A 87 22.76 33.10 10.52
CA GLN A 87 23.60 33.78 11.52
C GLN A 87 23.80 35.26 11.18
N SER A 88 24.13 35.58 9.93
CA SER A 88 24.33 36.96 9.48
C SER A 88 23.07 37.82 9.52
N SER A 89 21.88 37.20 9.47
CA SER A 89 20.60 37.90 9.56
C SER A 89 20.15 38.13 11.00
N VAL A 90 20.70 37.37 11.95
CA VAL A 90 20.39 37.45 13.38
C VAL A 90 21.38 38.36 14.13
N ALA A 91 22.62 38.47 13.64
CA ALA A 91 23.68 39.34 14.18
C ALA A 91 23.47 40.81 13.79
#